data_AF-A0A151SNI1-F1
#
_entry.id   AF-A0A151SNI1-F1
#
_cell.length_a   1.000
_cell.length_b   1.000
_cell.length_c   1.000
_cell.angle_alpha   90.00
_cell.angle_beta   90.00
_cell.angle_gamma   90.00
#
_symmetry.space_group_name_H-M   'P 1'
#
loop_
_entity.id
_entity.type
_entity.pdbx_description
1 polymer ?
#
loop_
_entity_poly.entity_id
_entity_poly.type
_entity_poly.pdbx_seq_one_letter_code
_entity_poly.pdbx_strand_id
1 'polypeptide(L)'
;MIFTISKLTGHAGSRFGWAIIKDETVYEKMLTYLSMNTMGVSREAQLRALKLLDVVVEGDGKQIFQFAYSTMRDRWTRLKQIISKSKRFSLQKLSSEYCTFFKRQRDASPAYAWVKCEREEDKNCYEILEAAGINGREGRVYSADNRYVRLSLIRSQDDFEILINKLTNLVAKG
;
A
#
# COMPACT_ATOMS: atom_id res chain seq x y z
N MET A 1 1.78 10.56 16.11
CA MET A 1 1.23 9.97 14.86
C MET A 1 2.04 10.45 13.68
N ILE A 2 2.25 9.64 12.63
CA ILE A 2 3.10 9.97 11.46
C ILE A 2 2.31 9.78 10.17
N PHE A 3 2.44 10.71 9.24
CA PHE A 3 1.73 10.72 7.96
C PHE A 3 2.62 11.20 6.80
N THR A 4 2.23 10.92 5.57
CA THR A 4 2.97 11.36 4.37
C THR A 4 2.07 11.53 3.15
N ILE A 5 2.36 12.53 2.32
CA ILE A 5 1.71 12.70 1.02
C ILE A 5 2.07 11.57 0.03
N SER A 6 3.13 10.80 0.30
CA SER A 6 3.56 9.66 -0.51
C SER A 6 2.51 8.55 -0.65
N LYS A 7 1.62 8.44 0.34
CA LYS A 7 0.57 7.40 0.39
C LYS A 7 -0.83 7.99 0.47
N LEU A 8 -0.95 9.27 0.81
CA LEU A 8 -2.22 10.00 0.76
C LEU A 8 -2.54 10.48 -0.66
N THR A 9 -1.62 11.20 -1.31
CA THR A 9 -1.85 11.83 -2.63
C THR A 9 -0.98 11.24 -3.73
N GLY A 10 -0.20 10.19 -3.44
CA GLY A 10 0.69 9.54 -4.41
C GLY A 10 1.98 10.30 -4.73
N HIS A 11 2.23 11.45 -4.08
CA HIS A 11 3.39 12.32 -4.36
C HIS A 11 4.67 11.88 -3.65
N ALA A 12 5.09 10.63 -3.88
CA ALA A 12 6.23 10.02 -3.18
C ALA A 12 7.58 10.71 -3.47
N GLY A 13 7.72 11.32 -4.64
CA GLY A 13 8.92 12.07 -5.06
C GLY A 13 9.10 13.39 -4.31
N SER A 14 8.03 13.96 -3.74
CA SER A 14 8.10 15.22 -2.98
C SER A 14 8.76 15.07 -1.60
N ARG A 15 8.93 13.83 -1.11
CA ARG A 15 9.58 13.51 0.17
C ARG A 15 9.02 14.29 1.38
N PHE A 16 7.71 14.55 1.39
CA PHE A 16 7.05 15.32 2.45
C PHE A 16 6.20 14.42 3.37
N GLY A 17 6.37 14.62 4.68
CA GLY A 17 5.63 13.95 5.73
C GLY A 17 5.59 14.81 6.99
N TRP A 18 4.71 14.45 7.92
CA TRP A 18 4.52 15.20 9.16
C TRP A 18 4.24 14.27 10.33
N ALA A 19 4.51 14.78 11.53
CA ALA A 19 4.21 14.11 12.79
C ALA A 19 3.30 14.99 13.65
N ILE A 20 2.32 14.38 14.32
CA ILE A 20 1.53 14.99 15.38
C ILE A 20 2.07 14.45 16.70
N ILE A 21 2.67 15.33 17.50
CA ILE A 21 3.44 15.01 18.70
C ILE A 21 2.74 15.66 19.90
N LYS A 22 2.50 14.88 20.96
CA LYS A 22 1.87 15.36 22.20
C LYS A 22 2.90 15.76 23.25
N ASP A 23 3.99 15.00 23.34
CA ASP A 23 5.05 15.20 24.32
C ASP A 23 6.04 16.25 23.81
N GLU A 24 6.18 17.34 24.55
CA GLU A 24 7.05 18.46 24.22
C GLU A 24 8.53 18.04 24.16
N THR A 25 8.98 17.17 25.05
CA THR A 25 10.38 16.69 25.05
C THR A 25 10.67 15.89 23.78
N VAL A 26 9.71 15.12 23.28
CA VAL A 26 9.83 14.41 22.00
C VAL A 26 9.83 15.40 20.83
N TYR A 27 8.97 16.42 20.87
CA TYR A 27 8.92 17.47 19.84
C TYR A 27 10.26 18.21 19.71
N GLU A 28 10.84 18.65 20.82
CA GLU A 28 12.13 19.37 20.83
C GLU A 28 13.29 18.51 20.32
N LYS A 29 13.31 17.22 20.67
CA LYS A 29 14.29 16.27 20.11
C LYS A 29 14.13 16.10 18.60
N MET A 30 12.90 16.06 18.10
CA MET A 30 12.63 15.96 16.66
C MET A 30 13.01 17.25 15.91
N LEU A 31 12.79 18.43 16.50
CA LEU A 31 13.27 19.70 15.95
C LEU A 31 14.79 19.76 15.89
N THR A 32 15.46 19.36 16.97
CA THR A 32 16.92 19.29 17.05
C THR A 32 17.46 18.38 15.94
N TYR A 33 16.89 17.19 15.79
CA TYR A 33 17.26 16.26 14.70
C TYR A 33 17.05 16.88 13.31
N LEU A 34 15.90 17.51 13.05
CA LEU A 34 15.62 18.17 11.77
C LEU A 34 16.61 19.30 11.45
N SER A 35 16.98 20.08 12.46
CA SER A 35 17.97 21.16 12.33
C SER A 35 19.35 20.61 11.98
N MET A 36 19.82 19.59 12.72
CA MET A 36 21.14 19.00 12.52
C MET A 36 21.25 18.17 11.24
N ASN A 37 20.18 17.51 10.81
CA ASN A 37 20.22 16.58 9.68
C ASN A 37 20.08 17.29 8.32
N THR A 38 19.11 18.21 8.19
CA THR A 38 18.78 18.82 6.89
C THR A 38 18.46 20.30 6.95
N MET A 39 18.64 20.96 8.11
CA MET A 39 18.21 22.34 8.34
C MET A 39 16.73 22.56 7.95
N GLY A 40 15.89 21.59 8.32
CA GLY A 40 14.46 21.58 8.02
C GLY A 40 14.10 20.88 6.70
N VAL A 41 13.05 21.37 6.04
CA VAL A 41 12.43 20.76 4.85
C VAL A 41 12.40 21.78 3.71
N SER A 42 12.55 21.31 2.45
CA SER A 42 12.43 22.13 1.23
C SER A 42 11.16 22.97 1.22
N ARG A 43 11.29 24.23 0.82
CA ARG A 43 10.17 25.18 0.72
C ARG A 43 9.26 24.82 -0.45
N GLU A 44 9.81 24.34 -1.55
CA GLU A 44 9.09 23.85 -2.72
C GLU A 44 8.23 22.63 -2.36
N ALA A 45 8.77 21.69 -1.59
CA ALA A 45 8.02 20.54 -1.10
C ALA A 45 6.85 20.96 -0.21
N GLN A 46 7.05 21.96 0.66
CA GLN A 46 5.99 22.53 1.50
C GLN A 46 4.93 23.26 0.69
N LEU A 47 5.33 24.13 -0.25
CA LEU A 47 4.40 24.87 -1.09
C LEU A 47 3.54 23.92 -1.94
N ARG A 48 4.16 22.89 -2.54
CA ARG A 48 3.44 21.87 -3.29
C ARG A 48 2.53 21.04 -2.39
N ALA A 49 2.98 20.66 -1.19
CA ALA A 49 2.14 19.92 -0.24
C ALA A 49 0.92 20.75 0.17
N LEU A 50 1.10 22.05 0.46
CA LEU A 50 0.01 22.97 0.78
C LEU A 50 -1.03 23.00 -0.34
N LYS A 51 -0.61 23.29 -1.59
CA LYS A 51 -1.52 23.35 -2.74
C LYS A 51 -2.28 22.04 -2.98
N LEU A 52 -1.63 20.89 -2.79
CA LEU A 52 -2.28 19.59 -2.93
C LEU A 52 -3.29 19.35 -1.80
N LEU A 53 -2.95 19.69 -0.56
CA LEU A 53 -3.82 19.50 0.58
C LEU A 53 -5.03 20.44 0.54
N ASP A 54 -4.86 21.67 0.05
CA ASP A 54 -5.96 22.62 -0.21
C ASP A 54 -7.01 21.96 -1.12
N VAL A 55 -6.59 21.41 -2.27
CA VAL A 55 -7.50 20.71 -3.20
C VAL A 55 -8.10 19.45 -2.57
N VAL A 56 -7.36 18.72 -1.72
CA VAL A 56 -7.88 17.53 -1.05
C VAL A 56 -9.02 17.86 -0.08
N VAL A 57 -8.98 19.02 0.57
CA VAL A 57 -9.99 19.44 1.55
C VAL A 57 -11.11 20.29 0.95
N GLU A 58 -11.03 20.64 -0.34
CA GLU A 58 -12.10 21.34 -1.05
C GLU A 58 -13.43 20.56 -1.03
N GLY A 59 -14.55 21.29 -1.00
CA GLY A 59 -15.89 20.72 -0.93
C GLY A 59 -16.10 19.93 0.36
N ASP A 60 -16.52 18.67 0.24
CA ASP A 60 -16.69 17.77 1.38
C ASP A 60 -15.43 16.93 1.70
N GLY A 61 -14.34 17.18 0.98
CA GLY A 61 -13.05 16.50 1.14
C GLY A 61 -13.08 15.01 0.83
N LYS A 62 -14.12 14.47 0.17
CA LYS A 62 -14.25 13.01 -0.06
C LYS A 62 -13.77 12.54 -1.42
N GLN A 63 -13.57 13.43 -2.39
CA GLN A 63 -13.35 13.05 -3.79
C GLN A 63 -12.16 12.11 -3.99
N ILE A 64 -10.97 12.48 -3.48
CA ILE A 64 -9.76 11.63 -3.58
C ILE A 64 -9.94 10.29 -2.87
N PHE A 65 -10.63 10.28 -1.72
CA PHE A 65 -10.84 9.06 -0.94
C PHE A 65 -11.87 8.13 -1.58
N GLN A 66 -12.88 8.68 -2.24
CA GLN A 66 -13.86 7.91 -3.00
C GLN A 66 -13.19 7.30 -4.24
N PHE A 67 -12.39 8.07 -4.97
CA PHE A 67 -11.58 7.59 -6.08
C PHE A 67 -10.65 6.45 -5.65
N ALA A 68 -9.88 6.67 -4.58
CA ALA A 68 -8.93 5.69 -4.06
C ALA A 68 -9.63 4.42 -3.59
N TYR A 69 -10.76 4.54 -2.86
CA TYR A 69 -11.51 3.38 -2.41
C TYR A 69 -12.04 2.56 -3.58
N SER A 70 -12.72 3.18 -4.54
CA SER A 70 -13.30 2.49 -5.68
C SER A 70 -12.22 1.73 -6.47
N THR A 71 -11.10 2.40 -6.74
CA THR A 71 -9.96 1.81 -7.46
C THR A 71 -9.36 0.63 -6.71
N MET A 72 -9.07 0.81 -5.42
CA MET A 72 -8.41 -0.24 -4.62
C MET A 72 -9.35 -1.41 -4.30
N ARG A 73 -10.65 -1.17 -4.15
CA ARG A 73 -11.66 -2.21 -3.97
C ARG A 73 -11.79 -3.07 -5.23
N ASP A 74 -11.81 -2.46 -6.41
CA ASP A 74 -11.83 -3.20 -7.68
C ASP A 74 -10.60 -4.11 -7.80
N ARG A 75 -9.41 -3.53 -7.61
CA ARG A 75 -8.14 -4.27 -7.65
C ARG A 75 -8.12 -5.43 -6.67
N TRP A 76 -8.53 -5.20 -5.43
CA TRP A 76 -8.57 -6.24 -4.39
C TRP A 76 -9.59 -7.34 -4.73
N THR A 77 -10.75 -6.98 -5.25
CA THR A 77 -11.80 -7.94 -5.64
C THR A 77 -11.33 -8.84 -6.77
N ARG A 78 -10.76 -8.27 -7.84
CA ARG A 78 -10.22 -9.03 -8.98
C ARG A 78 -9.09 -9.97 -8.55
N LEU A 79 -8.18 -9.49 -7.70
CA LEU A 79 -7.10 -10.32 -7.17
C LEU A 79 -7.64 -11.51 -6.36
N LYS A 80 -8.58 -11.27 -5.43
CA LYS A 80 -9.19 -12.33 -4.62
C LYS A 80 -9.84 -13.41 -5.51
N GLN A 81 -10.56 -13.00 -6.55
CA GLN A 81 -11.20 -13.93 -7.48
C GLN A 81 -10.19 -14.82 -8.23
N ILE A 82 -9.01 -14.29 -8.56
CA ILE A 82 -7.96 -15.07 -9.20
C ILE A 82 -7.36 -16.06 -8.21
N ILE A 83 -6.95 -15.59 -7.03
CA ILE A 83 -6.31 -16.44 -6.03
C ILE A 83 -7.25 -17.54 -5.54
N SER A 84 -8.56 -17.26 -5.40
CA SER A 84 -9.53 -18.26 -4.95
C SER A 84 -9.72 -19.45 -5.90
N LYS A 85 -9.22 -19.39 -7.14
CA LYS A 85 -9.31 -20.49 -8.11
C LYS A 85 -8.32 -21.62 -7.83
N SER A 86 -7.34 -21.44 -6.94
CA SER A 86 -6.39 -22.48 -6.55
C SER A 86 -6.12 -22.45 -5.06
N LYS A 87 -5.71 -23.60 -4.52
CA LYS A 87 -5.23 -23.72 -3.13
C LYS A 87 -3.72 -23.46 -3.00
N ARG A 88 -3.02 -23.18 -4.11
CA ARG A 88 -1.56 -22.94 -4.12
C ARG A 88 -1.17 -21.67 -3.36
N PHE A 89 -2.02 -20.65 -3.40
CA PHE A 89 -1.75 -19.36 -2.78
C PHE A 89 -2.87 -18.96 -1.84
N SER A 90 -2.53 -18.24 -0.77
CA SER A 90 -3.50 -17.57 0.09
C SER A 90 -3.19 -16.08 0.24
N LEU A 91 -4.19 -15.32 0.67
CA LEU A 91 -4.12 -13.88 0.91
C LEU A 91 -4.40 -13.59 2.39
N GLN A 92 -4.00 -12.39 2.84
CA GLN A 92 -4.36 -11.92 4.16
C GLN A 92 -5.90 -11.90 4.36
N LYS A 93 -6.34 -12.32 5.55
CA LYS A 93 -7.75 -12.30 5.93
C LYS A 93 -8.11 -10.88 6.39
N LEU A 94 -9.06 -10.26 5.68
CA LEU A 94 -9.56 -8.92 6.00
C LEU A 94 -11.09 -8.94 5.96
N SER A 95 -11.72 -8.36 6.98
CA SER A 95 -13.17 -8.24 7.12
C SER A 95 -13.68 -6.87 6.71
N SER A 96 -14.98 -6.79 6.43
CA SER A 96 -15.66 -5.51 6.20
C SER A 96 -15.96 -4.85 7.54
N GLU A 97 -15.80 -3.53 7.62
CA GLU A 97 -15.97 -2.76 8.85
C GLU A 97 -16.76 -1.47 8.59
N TYR A 98 -17.33 -0.91 9.66
CA TYR A 98 -18.04 0.37 9.58
C TYR A 98 -17.05 1.53 9.50
N CYS A 99 -17.13 2.31 8.42
CA CYS A 99 -16.26 3.46 8.20
C CYS A 99 -16.95 4.75 8.66
N THR A 100 -16.41 5.41 9.68
CA THR A 100 -16.97 6.66 10.22
C THR A 100 -16.85 7.85 9.27
N PHE A 101 -15.81 7.89 8.44
CA PHE A 101 -15.62 8.95 7.43
C PHE A 101 -16.68 8.89 6.31
N PHE A 102 -16.98 7.69 5.80
CA PHE A 102 -18.02 7.49 4.78
C PHE A 102 -19.40 7.16 5.33
N LYS A 103 -19.53 6.97 6.65
CA LYS A 103 -20.76 6.62 7.37
C LYS A 103 -21.50 5.40 6.79
N ARG A 104 -20.74 4.34 6.46
CA ARG A 104 -21.27 3.08 5.91
C ARG A 104 -20.34 1.90 6.16
N GLN A 105 -20.89 0.68 6.07
CA GLN A 105 -20.08 -0.54 6.00
C GLN A 105 -19.22 -0.53 4.73
N ARG A 106 -17.94 -0.91 4.84
CA ARG A 106 -17.00 -0.96 3.72
C ARG A 106 -16.15 -2.21 3.76
N ASP A 107 -15.85 -2.72 2.57
CA ASP A 107 -14.88 -3.80 2.39
C ASP A 107 -13.45 -3.27 2.50
N ALA A 108 -12.54 -4.14 2.90
CA ALA A 108 -11.12 -3.86 2.88
C ALA A 108 -10.62 -3.58 1.45
N SER A 109 -9.69 -2.62 1.35
CA SER A 109 -9.07 -2.17 0.09
C SER A 109 -7.57 -1.91 0.32
N PRO A 110 -6.78 -2.96 0.67
CA PRO A 110 -5.40 -2.80 1.10
C PRO A 110 -4.48 -2.33 -0.02
N ALA A 111 -3.43 -1.58 0.32
CA ALA A 111 -2.41 -1.14 -0.63
C ALA A 111 -1.52 -2.27 -1.17
N TYR A 112 -1.46 -3.39 -0.46
CA TYR A 112 -0.60 -4.53 -0.78
C TYR A 112 -1.37 -5.83 -0.62
N ALA A 113 -1.03 -6.81 -1.45
CA ALA A 113 -1.38 -8.19 -1.21
C ALA A 113 -0.23 -8.88 -0.47
N TRP A 114 -0.57 -9.60 0.60
CA TRP A 114 0.35 -10.43 1.33
C TRP A 114 0.06 -11.88 0.95
N VAL A 115 0.80 -12.34 -0.05
CA VAL A 115 0.60 -13.65 -0.67
C VAL A 115 1.45 -14.67 0.08
N LYS A 116 0.86 -15.81 0.43
CA LYS A 116 1.57 -16.97 0.95
C LYS A 116 1.51 -18.11 -0.06
N CYS A 117 2.63 -18.78 -0.31
CA CYS A 117 2.65 -20.07 -0.98
C CYS A 117 2.33 -21.19 0.03
N GLU A 118 1.29 -21.99 -0.26
CA GLU A 118 0.79 -23.01 0.67
C GLU A 118 1.37 -24.40 0.42
N ARG A 119 1.81 -24.68 -0.80
CA ARG A 119 2.45 -25.94 -1.17
C ARG A 119 3.72 -26.17 -0.36
N GLU A 120 3.97 -27.41 0.05
CA GLU A 120 5.18 -27.74 0.83
C GLU A 120 6.45 -27.63 0.00
N GLU A 121 6.34 -27.88 -1.31
CA GLU A 121 7.40 -27.73 -2.29
C GLU A 121 7.75 -26.27 -2.61
N ASP A 122 6.81 -25.33 -2.46
CA ASP A 122 7.01 -23.89 -2.71
C ASP A 122 7.70 -23.22 -1.50
N LYS A 123 8.89 -23.69 -1.13
CA LYS A 123 9.65 -23.21 0.06
C LYS A 123 10.10 -21.76 -0.05
N ASN A 124 10.40 -21.28 -1.26
CA ASN A 124 10.73 -19.89 -1.54
C ASN A 124 9.68 -19.29 -2.49
N CYS A 125 8.69 -18.60 -1.92
CA CYS A 125 7.59 -18.06 -2.69
C CYS A 125 8.02 -16.91 -3.61
N TYR A 126 9.10 -16.20 -3.27
CA TYR A 126 9.65 -15.15 -4.12
C TYR A 126 10.20 -15.71 -5.43
N GLU A 127 11.03 -16.76 -5.37
CA GLU A 127 11.59 -17.41 -6.57
C GLU A 127 10.49 -17.96 -7.49
N ILE A 128 9.42 -18.53 -6.92
CA ILE A 128 8.27 -19.04 -7.67
C ILE A 128 7.55 -17.91 -8.44
N LEU A 129 7.32 -16.78 -7.78
CA LEU A 129 6.69 -15.62 -8.42
C LEU A 129 7.63 -14.96 -9.43
N GLU A 130 8.92 -14.86 -9.13
CA GLU A 130 9.95 -14.29 -10.01
C GLU A 130 10.09 -15.11 -11.29
N ALA A 131 10.08 -16.45 -11.20
CA ALA A 131 10.07 -17.35 -12.36
C ALA A 131 8.82 -17.17 -13.25
N ALA A 132 7.69 -16.71 -12.66
CA ALA A 132 6.49 -16.32 -13.40
C ALA A 132 6.54 -14.86 -13.90
N GLY A 133 7.67 -14.17 -13.72
CA GLY A 133 7.88 -12.76 -14.07
C GLY A 133 7.14 -11.78 -13.16
N ILE A 134 6.78 -12.18 -11.95
CA ILE A 134 6.10 -11.34 -10.96
C ILE A 134 7.12 -10.92 -9.90
N ASN A 135 7.48 -9.65 -9.87
CA ASN A 135 8.38 -9.11 -8.87
C ASN A 135 7.61 -8.56 -7.65
N GLY A 136 8.10 -8.88 -6.45
CA GLY A 136 7.51 -8.49 -5.17
C GLY A 136 8.59 -8.17 -4.12
N ARG A 137 8.18 -8.06 -2.85
CA ARG A 137 9.11 -7.98 -1.72
C ARG A 137 9.03 -9.25 -0.91
N GLU A 138 10.18 -9.87 -0.69
CA GLU A 138 10.31 -11.10 0.08
C GLU A 138 9.82 -10.95 1.52
N GLY A 139 9.19 -12.00 2.05
CA GLY A 139 8.65 -12.00 3.39
C GLY A 139 9.69 -11.86 4.49
N ARG A 140 10.89 -12.43 4.29
CA ARG A 140 12.01 -12.35 5.24
C ARG A 140 12.45 -10.92 5.57
N VAL A 141 12.27 -9.98 4.64
CA VAL A 141 12.57 -8.55 4.87
C VAL A 141 11.60 -7.93 5.89
N TYR A 142 10.46 -8.57 6.14
CA TYR A 142 9.47 -8.20 7.14
C TYR A 142 9.45 -9.15 8.34
N SER A 143 10.52 -9.93 8.55
CA SER A 143 10.60 -10.96 9.60
C SER A 143 9.52 -12.05 9.50
N ALA A 144 9.00 -12.28 8.29
CA ALA A 144 8.11 -13.40 7.99
C ALA A 144 8.86 -14.55 7.32
N ASP A 145 8.21 -15.71 7.26
CA ASP A 145 8.74 -16.89 6.55
C ASP A 145 8.92 -16.64 5.03
N ASN A 146 9.83 -17.39 4.41
CA ASN A 146 10.15 -17.33 2.97
C ASN A 146 8.99 -17.71 2.06
N ARG A 147 7.91 -18.26 2.63
CA ARG A 147 6.66 -18.52 1.92
C ARG A 147 5.82 -17.28 1.66
N TYR A 148 6.20 -16.11 2.17
CA TYR A 148 5.45 -14.87 1.97
C TYR A 148 6.10 -13.92 0.97
N VAL A 149 5.26 -13.25 0.19
CA VAL A 149 5.66 -12.16 -0.71
C VAL A 149 4.64 -11.02 -0.62
N ARG A 150 5.13 -9.78 -0.52
CA ARG A 150 4.30 -8.57 -0.61
C ARG A 150 4.26 -8.06 -2.04
N LEU A 151 3.06 -8.02 -2.63
CA LEU A 151 2.81 -7.47 -3.95
C LEU A 151 2.14 -6.10 -3.85
N SER A 152 2.57 -5.14 -4.66
CA SER A 152 2.05 -3.78 -4.66
C SER A 152 0.78 -3.68 -5.51
N LEU A 153 -0.31 -3.18 -4.92
CA LEU A 153 -1.58 -2.94 -5.62
C LEU A 153 -1.79 -1.45 -5.95
N ILE A 154 -0.84 -0.58 -5.62
CA ILE A 154 -0.92 0.88 -5.75
C ILE A 154 -0.05 1.44 -6.89
N ARG A 155 0.33 0.58 -7.85
CA ARG A 155 1.07 0.99 -9.06
C ARG A 155 0.10 1.48 -10.15
N SER A 156 0.60 1.72 -11.37
CA SER A 156 -0.25 2.09 -12.52
C SER A 156 -1.29 1.01 -12.82
N GLN A 157 -2.27 1.34 -13.68
CA GLN A 157 -3.21 0.33 -14.13
C GLN A 157 -2.52 -0.76 -14.95
N ASP A 158 -1.60 -0.41 -15.83
CA ASP A 158 -0.84 -1.36 -16.64
C ASP A 158 -0.05 -2.35 -15.78
N ASP A 159 0.64 -1.86 -14.75
CA ASP A 159 1.36 -2.70 -13.80
C ASP A 159 0.41 -3.71 -13.11
N PHE A 160 -0.81 -3.27 -12.78
CA PHE A 160 -1.83 -4.12 -12.17
C PHE A 160 -2.40 -5.15 -13.16
N GLU A 161 -2.70 -4.77 -14.40
CA GLU A 161 -3.19 -5.68 -15.44
C GLU A 161 -2.16 -6.77 -15.77
N ILE A 162 -0.87 -6.39 -15.88
CA ILE A 162 0.22 -7.35 -16.07
C ILE A 162 0.29 -8.33 -14.88
N LEU A 163 0.19 -7.82 -13.65
CA LEU A 163 0.22 -8.65 -12.45
C LEU A 163 -0.88 -9.70 -12.44
N ILE A 164 -2.13 -9.30 -12.66
CA ILE A 164 -3.26 -10.23 -12.61
C ILE A 164 -3.24 -11.24 -13.77
N ASN A 165 -2.74 -10.85 -14.96
CA ASN A 165 -2.60 -11.76 -16.09
C ASN A 165 -1.57 -12.84 -15.80
N LYS A 166 -0.41 -12.46 -15.24
CA LYS A 166 0.62 -13.42 -14.82
C LYS A 166 0.13 -14.34 -13.70
N LEU A 167 -0.57 -13.79 -12.69
CA LEU A 167 -1.16 -14.58 -11.61
C LEU A 167 -2.22 -15.56 -12.14
N THR A 168 -3.07 -15.14 -13.08
CA THR A 168 -4.08 -16.01 -13.69
C THR A 168 -3.43 -17.21 -14.37
N ASN A 169 -2.38 -16.97 -15.15
CA ASN A 169 -1.62 -18.05 -15.80
C ASN A 169 -0.92 -18.96 -14.79
N LEU A 170 -0.37 -18.40 -13.70
CA LEU A 170 0.32 -19.17 -12.67
C LEU A 170 -0.64 -20.04 -11.86
N VAL A 171 -1.83 -19.52 -11.56
CA VAL A 171 -2.90 -20.22 -10.86
C VAL A 171 -3.50 -21.34 -11.71
N ALA A 172 -3.62 -21.16 -13.02
CA ALA A 172 -4.16 -22.17 -13.94
C ALA A 172 -3.22 -23.38 -14.15
N LYS A 173 -1.91 -23.19 -13.93
CA LYS A 173 -0.89 -24.26 -14.00
C LYS A 173 -0.74 -25.04 -12.69
N GLY A 174 -1.58 -24.74 -11.70
CA GLY A 174 -1.54 -25.30 -10.35
C GLY A 174 -2.55 -26.41 -10.15
#